data_AF-A0A6G3MGH8-F1
#
_entry.id   AF-A0A6G3MGH8-F1
#
_cell.length_a   1.000
_cell.length_b   1.000
_cell.length_c   1.000
_cell.angle_alpha   90.00
_cell.angle_beta   90.00
_cell.angle_gamma   90.00
#
_symmetry.space_group_name_H-M   'P 1'
#
loop_
_entity.id
_entity.type
_entity.pdbx_description
1 polymer ?
#
loop_
_entity_poly.entity_id
_entity_poly.type
_entity_poly.pdbx_seq_one_letter_code
_entity_poly.pdbx_strand_id
1 'polypeptide(L)'
;KCKIMESKKKPLLLVFETDDSFAKEVRILYKYGDDLRQDILVLTCMKIIDNLCQEIDPEIKFTCYNVLNSGINEGMIHLVEDATTLGTIQAKKGYKPQILHEWYQDILKEKSNLLFFSKIIYLEMKSN
;
A
#
# COMPACT_ATOMS: atom_id res chain seq x y z
N LYS A 1 -6.12 5.76 12.78
CA LYS A 1 -7.28 5.59 11.87
C LYS A 1 -7.79 6.97 11.45
N CYS A 2 -8.73 7.06 10.48
CA CYS A 2 -9.11 8.22 9.63
C CYS A 2 -8.46 9.59 9.90
N LYS A 3 -7.88 10.21 8.86
CA LYS A 3 -7.20 11.52 9.00
C LYS A 3 -7.19 12.33 7.72
N ILE A 4 -7.02 13.64 7.86
CA ILE A 4 -6.65 14.52 6.76
C ILE A 4 -5.16 14.34 6.49
N MET A 5 -4.75 14.19 5.23
CA MET A 5 -3.34 14.10 4.88
C MET A 5 -2.71 15.49 4.74
N GLU A 6 -1.48 15.62 5.22
CA GLU A 6 -0.67 16.84 5.11
C GLU A 6 -0.11 17.00 3.69
N SER A 7 -0.98 17.32 2.74
CA SER A 7 -0.62 17.69 1.38
C SER A 7 -1.40 18.92 0.94
N LYS A 8 -0.97 19.56 -0.15
CA LYS A 8 -1.57 20.82 -0.66
C LYS A 8 -3.09 20.73 -0.85
N LYS A 9 -3.59 19.55 -1.27
CA LYS A 9 -5.01 19.31 -1.55
C LYS A 9 -5.77 18.70 -0.37
N LYS A 10 -5.10 18.45 0.76
CA LYS A 10 -5.68 17.93 2.01
C LYS A 10 -6.66 16.75 1.81
N PRO A 11 -6.25 15.67 1.12
CA PRO A 11 -7.14 14.55 0.88
C PRO A 11 -7.48 13.81 2.19
N LEU A 12 -8.63 13.14 2.19
CA LEU A 12 -9.15 12.41 3.36
C LEU A 12 -8.73 10.95 3.27
N LEU A 13 -7.97 10.47 4.24
CA LEU A 13 -7.74 9.05 4.45
C LEU A 13 -8.90 8.47 5.26
N LEU A 14 -9.70 7.63 4.61
CA LEU A 14 -10.81 6.87 5.18
C LEU A 14 -10.35 5.41 5.40
N VAL A 15 -10.76 4.84 6.53
CA VAL A 15 -10.43 3.45 6.90
C VAL A 15 -11.73 2.76 7.27
N PHE A 16 -12.03 1.66 6.59
CA PHE A 16 -13.24 0.87 6.75
C PHE A 16 -12.88 -0.50 7.31
N GLU A 17 -13.70 -0.96 8.26
CA GLU A 17 -13.65 -2.32 8.78
C GLU A 17 -14.49 -3.22 7.88
N THR A 18 -14.18 -4.51 7.89
CA THR A 18 -14.89 -5.50 7.08
C THR A 18 -15.55 -6.51 8.01
N ASP A 19 -16.71 -7.04 7.62
CA ASP A 19 -17.42 -8.07 8.38
C ASP A 19 -16.66 -9.41 8.38
N ASP A 20 -15.71 -9.61 7.47
CA ASP A 20 -14.81 -10.75 7.49
C ASP A 20 -13.72 -10.54 8.55
N SER A 21 -13.75 -11.41 9.58
CA SER A 21 -12.83 -11.37 10.72
C SER A 21 -11.37 -11.60 10.34
N PHE A 22 -11.09 -12.16 9.16
CA PHE A 22 -9.73 -12.39 8.67
C PHE A 22 -9.27 -11.34 7.64
N ALA A 23 -10.17 -10.50 7.14
CA ALA A 23 -9.83 -9.49 6.17
C ALA A 23 -9.23 -8.25 6.84
N LYS A 24 -8.26 -7.65 6.15
CA LYS A 24 -7.64 -6.40 6.57
C LYS A 24 -8.57 -5.21 6.31
N GLU A 25 -8.33 -4.13 7.04
CA GLU A 25 -9.06 -2.87 6.88
C GLU A 25 -8.88 -2.28 5.48
N VAL A 26 -9.97 -1.87 4.85
CA VAL A 26 -9.94 -1.21 3.55
C VAL A 26 -9.60 0.26 3.75
N ARG A 27 -8.56 0.73 3.05
CA ARG A 27 -8.08 2.12 3.14
C ARG A 27 -8.32 2.85 1.84
N ILE A 28 -9.05 3.96 1.90
CA ILE A 28 -9.40 4.78 0.74
C ILE A 28 -8.90 6.21 0.96
N LEU A 29 -8.21 6.76 -0.03
CA LEU A 29 -7.88 8.18 -0.10
C LEU A 29 -8.95 8.87 -0.96
N TYR A 30 -9.80 9.65 -0.32
CA TYR A 30 -10.72 10.52 -1.04
C TYR A 30 -10.03 11.85 -1.36
N LYS A 31 -10.09 12.25 -2.63
CA LYS A 31 -9.50 13.48 -3.15
C LYS A 31 -10.60 14.37 -3.70
N TYR A 32 -10.62 15.63 -3.26
CA TYR A 32 -11.49 16.68 -3.78
C TYR A 32 -10.64 17.79 -4.42
N GLY A 33 -11.08 18.28 -5.57
CA GLY A 33 -10.38 19.30 -6.36
C GLY A 33 -9.24 18.76 -7.24
N ASP A 34 -9.19 17.45 -7.48
CA ASP A 34 -8.24 16.80 -8.40
C ASP A 34 -9.00 15.96 -9.43
N ASP A 35 -8.65 16.10 -10.71
CA ASP A 35 -9.23 15.31 -11.80
C ASP A 35 -8.51 13.95 -11.93
N LEU A 36 -9.13 12.89 -11.42
CA LEU A 36 -8.53 11.55 -11.43
C LEU A 36 -8.71 10.79 -12.75
N ARG A 37 -9.32 11.40 -13.78
CA ARG A 37 -9.50 10.74 -15.08
C ARG A 37 -8.15 10.41 -15.74
N GLN A 38 -7.15 11.26 -15.54
CA GLN A 38 -5.79 11.02 -16.05
C GLN A 38 -5.13 9.84 -15.32
N ASP A 39 -5.23 9.78 -13.99
CA ASP A 39 -4.72 8.66 -13.19
C ASP A 39 -5.35 7.33 -13.62
N ILE A 40 -6.67 7.31 -13.86
CA ILE A 40 -7.38 6.11 -14.34
C ILE A 40 -6.84 5.66 -15.70
N LEU A 41 -6.63 6.59 -16.63
CA LEU A 41 -6.07 6.26 -17.94
C LEU A 41 -4.68 5.65 -17.81
N VAL A 42 -3.78 6.28 -17.03
CA VAL A 42 -2.42 5.79 -16.83
C VAL A 42 -2.41 4.41 -16.18
N LEU A 43 -3.19 4.20 -15.12
CA LEU A 43 -3.29 2.91 -14.44
C LEU A 43 -3.89 1.83 -15.34
N THR A 44 -4.80 2.18 -16.25
CA THR A 44 -5.34 1.24 -17.25
C THR A 44 -4.23 0.81 -18.22
N CYS A 45 -3.42 1.74 -18.72
CA CYS A 45 -2.25 1.41 -19.53
C CYS A 45 -1.26 0.53 -18.77
N MET A 46 -0.98 0.84 -17.50
CA MET A 46 -0.08 0.02 -16.67
C MET A 46 -0.61 -1.41 -16.48
N LYS A 47 -1.92 -1.61 -16.33
CA LYS A 47 -2.53 -2.95 -16.26
C LYS A 47 -2.34 -3.73 -17.56
N ILE A 48 -2.44 -3.07 -18.72
CA ILE A 48 -2.15 -3.71 -20.01
C ILE A 48 -0.68 -4.11 -20.11
N ILE A 49 0.23 -3.22 -19.70
CA ILE A 49 1.67 -3.50 -19.68
C ILE A 49 1.99 -4.67 -18.73
N ASP A 50 1.40 -4.68 -17.54
CA ASP A 50 1.57 -5.77 -16.56
C ASP A 50 1.19 -7.12 -17.16
N ASN A 51 0.05 -7.20 -17.84
CA ASN A 51 -0.38 -8.44 -18.51
C ASN A 51 0.62 -8.88 -19.59
N LEU A 52 1.09 -7.95 -20.44
CA LEU A 52 2.08 -8.26 -21.48
C LEU A 52 3.43 -8.69 -20.89
N CYS A 53 3.87 -8.06 -19.80
CA CYS A 53 5.10 -8.43 -19.11
C CYS A 53 5.01 -9.82 -18.49
N GLN A 54 3.87 -10.19 -17.90
CA GLN A 54 3.66 -11.51 -17.32
C GLN A 54 3.69 -12.64 -18.36
N GLU A 55 3.37 -12.35 -19.63
CA GLU A 55 3.54 -13.30 -20.74
C GLU A 55 5.02 -13.57 -21.07
N ILE A 56 5.90 -12.60 -20.80
CA ILE A 56 7.35 -12.70 -21.06
C ILE A 56 8.07 -13.31 -19.86
N ASP A 57 7.80 -12.79 -18.67
CA ASP A 57 8.39 -13.22 -17.40
C ASP A 57 7.37 -13.08 -16.26
N PRO A 58 6.93 -14.21 -15.67
CA PRO A 58 6.00 -14.19 -14.53
C PRO A 58 6.54 -13.51 -13.26
N GLU A 59 7.86 -13.26 -13.16
CA GLU A 59 8.44 -12.51 -12.03
C GLU A 59 8.19 -11.00 -12.12
N ILE A 60 7.94 -10.47 -13.32
CA ILE A 60 7.61 -9.05 -13.51
C ILE A 60 6.16 -8.82 -13.11
N LYS A 61 5.95 -8.14 -11.97
CA LYS A 61 4.62 -7.84 -11.43
C LYS A 61 4.50 -6.38 -11.06
N PHE A 62 3.53 -5.70 -11.66
CA PHE A 62 3.18 -4.34 -11.28
C PHE A 62 2.12 -4.35 -10.18
N THR A 63 2.24 -3.43 -9.22
CA THR A 63 1.18 -3.18 -8.24
C THR A 63 0.32 -2.01 -8.70
N CYS A 64 -0.67 -2.29 -9.55
CA CYS A 64 -1.62 -1.29 -10.05
C CYS A 64 -2.78 -1.13 -9.06
N TYR A 65 -2.78 -0.05 -8.27
CA TYR A 65 -3.89 0.25 -7.36
C TYR A 65 -5.13 0.74 -8.10
N ASN A 66 -6.29 0.67 -7.43
CA ASN A 66 -7.57 1.06 -8.02
C ASN A 66 -7.85 2.54 -7.76
N VAL A 67 -8.36 3.22 -8.80
CA VAL A 67 -8.80 4.60 -8.75
C VAL A 67 -10.21 4.67 -9.34
N LEU A 68 -11.09 5.37 -8.64
CA LEU A 68 -12.46 5.63 -9.05
C LEU A 68 -12.67 7.14 -9.16
N ASN A 69 -13.21 7.57 -10.30
CA ASN A 69 -13.71 8.92 -10.48
C ASN A 69 -15.17 8.96 -10.00
N SER A 70 -15.45 9.64 -8.91
CA SER A 70 -16.81 9.70 -8.33
C SER A 70 -17.63 10.88 -8.83
N GLY A 71 -16.96 11.91 -9.39
CA GLY A 71 -17.61 13.15 -9.82
C GLY A 71 -16.65 14.09 -10.54
N ILE A 72 -17.03 15.36 -10.66
CA ILE A 72 -16.16 16.37 -11.30
C ILE A 72 -15.07 16.77 -10.33
N ASN A 73 -13.80 16.56 -10.70
CA ASN A 73 -12.62 16.86 -9.87
C ASN A 73 -12.68 16.18 -8.50
N GLU A 74 -13.29 15.00 -8.40
CA GLU A 74 -13.30 14.22 -7.18
C GLU A 74 -13.22 12.72 -7.46
N GLY A 75 -12.62 12.00 -6.52
CA GLY A 75 -12.58 10.56 -6.61
C GLY A 75 -11.86 9.90 -5.46
N MET A 76 -11.73 8.59 -5.58
CA MET A 76 -11.26 7.69 -4.54
C MET A 76 -10.09 6.87 -5.05
N ILE A 77 -9.07 6.71 -4.23
CA ILE A 77 -7.90 5.88 -4.52
C ILE A 77 -7.80 4.81 -3.44
N HIS A 78 -7.75 3.55 -3.84
CA HIS A 78 -7.46 2.45 -2.93
C HIS A 78 -5.99 2.50 -2.51
N LEU A 79 -5.70 2.57 -1.22
CA LEU A 79 -4.31 2.54 -0.75
C LEU A 79 -3.79 1.11 -0.75
N VAL A 80 -2.56 0.95 -1.26
CA VAL A 80 -1.81 -0.30 -1.12
C VAL A 80 -1.39 -0.46 0.34
N GLU A 81 -1.65 -1.62 0.89
CA GLU A 81 -1.25 -2.00 2.24
C GLU A 81 0.26 -2.16 2.35
N ASP A 82 0.79 -2.02 3.57
CA ASP A 82 2.22 -2.24 3.87
C ASP A 82 3.17 -1.41 2.99
N ALA A 83 2.67 -0.31 2.42
CA ALA A 83 3.42 0.61 1.57
C ALA A 83 3.82 1.88 2.33
N THR A 84 4.99 2.41 2.00
CA THR A 84 5.47 3.71 2.47
C THR A 84 6.15 4.44 1.33
N THR A 85 6.21 5.77 1.40
CA THR A 85 6.92 6.55 0.39
C THR A 85 8.43 6.56 0.66
N LEU A 86 9.23 6.62 -0.40
CA LEU A 86 10.67 6.82 -0.29
C LEU A 86 11.01 8.10 0.50
N GLY A 87 10.25 9.18 0.31
CA GLY A 87 10.41 10.41 1.08
C GLY A 87 10.22 10.20 2.59
N THR A 88 9.27 9.35 3.00
CA THR A 88 9.09 9.00 4.43
C THR A 88 10.29 8.21 4.96
N ILE A 89 10.84 7.29 4.17
CA ILE A 89 12.02 6.52 4.54
C ILE A 89 13.22 7.46 4.73
N GLN A 90 13.46 8.35 3.76
CA GLN A 90 14.55 9.32 3.77
C GLN A 90 14.43 10.33 4.91
N ALA A 91 13.21 10.80 5.22
CA ALA A 91 12.98 11.72 6.33
C ALA A 91 13.35 11.10 7.69
N LYS A 92 13.17 9.78 7.86
CA LYS A 92 13.49 9.07 9.11
C LYS A 92 14.96 8.69 9.26
N LYS A 93 15.62 8.32 8.17
CA LYS A 93 16.96 7.70 8.19
C LYS A 93 18.05 8.51 7.48
N GLY A 94 17.69 9.64 6.89
CA GLY A 94 18.59 10.47 6.08
C GLY A 94 18.70 10.03 4.62
N TYR A 95 19.38 10.87 3.83
CA TYR A 95 19.65 10.62 2.42
C TYR A 95 21.00 9.90 2.26
N LYS A 96 20.96 8.65 1.78
CA LYS A 96 22.15 7.87 1.43
C LYS A 96 21.84 6.82 0.34
N PRO A 97 22.82 6.41 -0.48
CA PRO A 97 22.57 5.50 -1.60
C PRO A 97 22.00 4.13 -1.19
N GLN A 98 22.45 3.57 -0.06
CA GLN A 98 22.06 2.24 0.42
C GLN A 98 20.77 2.24 1.27
N ILE A 99 20.06 3.37 1.34
CA ILE A 99 18.98 3.55 2.31
C ILE A 99 17.83 2.54 2.15
N LEU A 100 17.48 2.21 0.91
CA LEU A 100 16.43 1.24 0.61
C LEU A 100 16.82 -0.17 1.06
N HIS A 101 18.07 -0.56 0.86
CA HIS A 101 18.57 -1.86 1.29
C HIS A 101 18.49 -1.98 2.81
N GLU A 102 19.00 -0.98 3.55
CA GLU A 102 18.92 -0.99 5.01
C GLU A 102 17.49 -0.99 5.55
N TRP A 103 16.60 -0.17 4.95
CA TRP A 103 15.18 -0.15 5.30
C TRP A 103 14.53 -1.52 5.06
N TYR A 104 14.85 -2.18 3.95
CA TYR A 104 14.32 -3.50 3.65
C TYR A 104 14.83 -4.57 4.63
N GLN A 105 16.11 -4.52 5.01
CA GLN A 105 16.66 -5.46 6.01
C GLN A 105 15.99 -5.33 7.38
N ASP A 106 15.63 -4.12 7.80
CA ASP A 106 14.91 -3.91 9.05
C ASP A 106 13.50 -4.51 9.01
N ILE A 107 12.79 -4.39 7.88
CA ILE A 107 11.48 -5.03 7.70
C ILE A 107 11.59 -6.55 7.77
N LEU A 108 12.61 -7.14 7.15
CA LEU A 108 12.81 -8.59 7.17
C LEU A 108 13.07 -9.12 8.59
N LYS A 109 13.86 -8.39 9.39
CA LYS A 109 14.11 -8.72 10.80
C LYS A 109 12.82 -8.66 11.62
N GLU A 110 12.02 -7.61 11.44
CA GLU A 110 10.75 -7.44 12.14
C GLU A 110 9.76 -8.57 11.80
N LYS A 111 9.57 -8.88 10.50
CA LYS A 111 8.69 -9.98 10.07
C LYS A 111 9.15 -11.34 10.58
N SER A 112 10.46 -11.60 10.60
CA SER A 112 11.01 -12.85 11.11
C SER A 112 10.71 -13.04 12.60
N ASN A 113 10.84 -11.96 13.39
CA ASN A 113 10.50 -11.97 14.81
C ASN A 113 9.01 -12.24 15.03
N LEU A 114 8.12 -11.56 14.28
CA LEU A 114 6.68 -11.81 14.35
C LEU A 114 6.31 -13.26 14.02
N LEU A 115 6.91 -13.84 12.96
CA LEU A 115 6.70 -15.25 12.60
C LEU A 115 7.19 -16.20 13.71
N PHE A 116 8.30 -15.87 14.36
CA PHE A 116 8.82 -16.66 15.47
C PHE A 116 7.85 -16.65 16.66
N PHE A 117 7.38 -15.47 17.08
CA PHE A 117 6.44 -15.35 18.19
C PHE A 117 5.08 -16.00 17.91
N SER A 118 4.54 -15.84 16.70
CA SER A 118 3.26 -16.48 16.35
C SER A 118 3.35 -18.02 16.39
N LYS A 119 4.50 -18.57 16.00
CA LYS A 119 4.75 -20.01 16.06
C LYS A 119 4.86 -20.52 17.50
N ILE A 120 5.47 -19.76 18.42
CA ILE A 120 5.52 -20.11 19.85
C ILE A 120 4.11 -20.15 20.46
N ILE A 121 3.31 -19.10 20.25
CA ILE A 121 1.93 -19.03 20.76
C ILE A 121 1.09 -20.19 20.21
N TYR A 122 1.19 -20.49 18.91
CA TYR A 122 0.48 -21.62 18.32
C TYR A 122 0.85 -22.97 18.96
N LEU A 123 2.12 -23.18 19.29
CA LEU A 123 2.58 -24.41 19.95
C LEU A 123 2.09 -24.51 21.39
N GLU A 124 2.07 -23.40 22.15
CA GLU A 124 1.52 -23.35 23.51
C GLU A 124 0.00 -23.60 23.53
N MET A 125 -0.76 -23.03 22.58
CA MET A 125 -2.21 -23.27 22.47
C MET A 125 -2.57 -24.70 22.11
N LYS A 126 -1.67 -25.45 21.48
CA LYS A 126 -1.89 -26.85 21.06
C LYS A 126 -1.45 -27.87 22.12
N SER A 127 -0.72 -27.42 23.14
CA SER A 127 -0.22 -28.24 24.24
C SER A 127 -1.13 -28.23 25.48
N ASN A 128 -2.23 -27.46 25.44
CA ASN A 128 -3.34 -27.46 26.39
C ASN A 128 -4.61 -27.97 25.71
#